data_AF-A0A1F4XX05-F1
#
_entry.id   AF-A0A1F4XX05-F1
#
_cell.length_a   1.000
_cell.length_b   1.000
_cell.length_c   1.000
_cell.angle_alpha   90.00
_cell.angle_beta   90.00
_cell.angle_gamma   90.00
#
_symmetry.space_group_name_H-M   'P 1'
#
loop_
_entity.id
_entity.type
_entity.pdbx_description
1 polymer ?
#
loop_
_entity_poly.entity_id
_entity_poly.type
_entity_poly.pdbx_seq_one_letter_code
_entity_poly.pdbx_strand_id
1 'polypeptide(L)'
;MQHIKQHMGGEPSRGENERATERGELMHYFMERLNSSRRRDGLSPLTMPRMGRLLVAIPTKDLYYLRSICDKAKDFSKKFWWEINPKKHEK
;
A
#
# COMPACT_ATOMS: atom_id res chain seq x y z
N MET A 1 36.84 23.89 -6.38
CA MET A 1 35.78 23.11 -7.06
C MET A 1 34.64 22.95 -6.07
N GLN A 2 33.52 23.62 -6.31
CA GLN A 2 32.40 23.68 -5.36
C GLN A 2 31.59 22.37 -5.43
N HIS A 3 31.25 21.84 -4.26
CA HIS A 3 30.65 20.51 -4.11
C HIS A 3 29.17 20.53 -4.51
N ILE A 4 28.82 19.75 -5.54
CA ILE A 4 27.44 19.47 -6.03
C ILE A 4 26.53 18.87 -4.93
N LYS A 5 27.10 18.49 -3.77
CA LYS A 5 26.39 17.95 -2.61
C LYS A 5 25.47 18.96 -1.92
N GLN A 6 25.64 20.27 -2.16
CA GLN A 6 24.79 21.34 -1.60
C GLN A 6 23.50 21.60 -2.39
N HIS A 7 23.42 21.15 -3.64
CA HIS A 7 22.19 21.28 -4.46
C HIS A 7 21.20 20.13 -4.29
N MET A 8 21.62 19.03 -3.65
CA MET A 8 20.74 17.94 -3.22
C MET A 8 20.33 18.07 -1.74
N GLY A 9 20.35 19.29 -1.20
CA GLY A 9 19.70 19.65 0.07
C GLY A 9 18.19 19.78 -0.09
N GLY A 10 17.55 18.76 -0.67
CA GLY A 10 16.12 18.58 -0.59
C GLY A 10 15.87 17.57 0.51
N GLU A 11 15.69 18.05 1.74
CA GLU A 11 14.86 17.32 2.69
C GLU A 11 13.60 16.90 1.91
N PRO A 12 13.08 15.66 2.03
CA PRO A 12 11.72 15.45 1.62
C PRO A 12 10.93 16.46 2.45
N SER A 13 10.43 17.51 1.81
CA SER A 13 9.39 18.35 2.37
C SER A 13 8.31 17.36 2.74
N ARG A 14 8.28 16.94 4.02
CA ARG A 14 7.16 16.25 4.61
C ARG A 14 6.03 17.24 4.41
N GLY A 15 5.28 17.04 3.32
CA GLY A 15 4.06 17.78 3.06
C GLY A 15 3.20 17.54 4.26
N GLU A 16 3.21 18.51 5.16
CA GLU A 16 2.84 18.40 6.57
C GLU A 16 1.35 18.24 6.78
N ASN A 17 0.58 18.07 5.70
CA ASN A 17 -0.83 17.75 5.67
C ASN A 17 -1.13 17.07 4.33
N GLU A 18 -0.73 15.81 4.18
CA GLU A 18 -1.24 14.96 3.12
C GLU A 18 -2.77 14.97 3.28
N ARG A 19 -3.49 15.67 2.40
CA ARG A 19 -4.96 15.71 2.43
C ARG A 19 -5.42 14.26 2.58
N ALA A 20 -5.97 13.90 3.73
CA ALA A 20 -6.45 12.55 3.96
C ALA A 20 -7.48 12.26 2.87
N THR A 21 -7.07 11.46 1.90
CA THR A 21 -7.94 11.02 0.84
C THR A 21 -8.48 9.67 1.26
N GLU A 22 -9.74 9.44 0.94
CA GLU A 22 -10.41 8.15 1.09
C GLU A 22 -9.53 6.99 0.59
N ARG A 23 -8.87 7.18 -0.55
CA ARG A 23 -7.93 6.22 -1.12
C ARG A 23 -6.69 6.01 -0.24
N GLY A 24 -6.09 7.10 0.25
CA GLY A 24 -4.93 7.05 1.15
C GLY A 24 -5.23 6.30 2.44
N GLU A 25 -6.40 6.53 3.03
CA GLU A 25 -6.84 5.81 4.23
C GLU A 25 -6.99 4.31 3.98
N LEU A 26 -7.58 3.91 2.85
CA LEU A 26 -7.67 2.50 2.46
C LEU A 26 -6.28 1.90 2.20
N MET A 27 -5.39 2.62 1.53
CA MET A 27 -4.01 2.18 1.31
C MET A 27 -3.27 1.96 2.62
N HIS A 28 -3.43 2.87 3.59
CA HIS A 28 -2.85 2.75 4.92
C HIS A 28 -3.41 1.54 5.65
N TYR A 29 -4.73 1.34 5.61
CA TYR A 29 -5.40 0.18 6.19
C TYR A 29 -4.82 -1.15 5.67
N PHE A 30 -4.74 -1.33 4.35
CA PHE A 30 -4.16 -2.53 3.76
C PHE A 30 -2.68 -2.70 4.15
N MET A 31 -1.90 -1.61 4.15
CA MET A 31 -0.49 -1.64 4.53
C MET A 31 -0.30 -2.17 5.95
N GLU A 32 -1.04 -1.65 6.91
CA GLU A 32 -0.92 -2.04 8.33
C GLU A 32 -1.29 -3.51 8.54
N ARG A 33 -2.41 -3.94 7.95
CA ARG A 33 -2.90 -5.32 8.03
C ARG A 33 -1.90 -6.31 7.44
N LEU A 34 -1.34 -6.00 6.26
CA LEU A 34 -0.32 -6.83 5.61
C LEU A 34 1.01 -6.81 6.38
N ASN A 35 1.41 -5.66 6.92
CA ASN A 35 2.66 -5.55 7.66
C ASN A 35 2.65 -6.29 9.00
N SER A 36 1.47 -6.55 9.58
CA SER A 36 1.36 -7.40 10.77
C SER A 36 1.83 -8.83 10.47
N SER A 37 1.33 -9.46 9.39
CA SER A 37 1.76 -10.80 9.01
C SER A 37 3.22 -10.81 8.53
N ARG A 38 3.62 -9.82 7.71
CA ARG A 38 5.01 -9.74 7.20
C ARG A 38 6.05 -9.64 8.31
N ARG A 39 5.78 -8.86 9.35
CA ARG A 39 6.67 -8.75 10.52
C ARG A 39 6.84 -10.09 11.24
N ARG A 40 5.74 -10.80 11.48
CA ARG A 40 5.76 -12.14 12.07
C ARG A 40 6.59 -13.12 11.22
N ASP A 41 6.50 -13.00 9.90
CA ASP A 41 7.18 -13.90 8.96
C ASP A 41 8.63 -13.43 8.64
N GLY A 42 9.15 -12.39 9.30
CA GLY A 42 10.51 -11.88 9.09
C GLY A 42 10.71 -11.12 7.77
N LEU A 43 9.63 -10.71 7.10
CA LEU A 43 9.67 -10.01 5.82
C LEU A 43 9.69 -8.49 6.02
N SER A 44 10.44 -7.78 5.16
CA SER A 44 10.45 -6.31 5.18
C SER A 44 9.04 -5.72 5.01
N PRO A 45 8.67 -4.67 5.76
CA PRO A 45 7.35 -4.06 5.67
C PRO A 45 7.13 -3.38 4.32
N LEU A 46 5.86 -3.34 3.90
CA LEU A 46 5.36 -2.52 2.80
C LEU A 46 5.30 -1.06 3.23
N THR A 47 5.40 -0.16 2.25
CA THR A 47 5.34 1.30 2.43
C THR A 47 4.18 1.86 1.60
N MET A 48 3.72 3.07 1.92
CA MET A 48 2.65 3.75 1.17
C MET A 48 2.94 3.85 -0.35
N PRO A 49 4.16 4.22 -0.80
CA PRO A 49 4.47 4.20 -2.24
C PRO A 49 4.39 2.82 -2.89
N ARG A 50 4.72 1.76 -2.14
CA ARG A 50 4.58 0.37 -2.63
C ARG A 50 3.11 -0.02 -2.72
N MET A 51 2.29 0.37 -1.76
CA MET A 51 0.83 0.17 -1.82
C MET A 51 0.20 0.91 -3.00
N GLY A 52 0.63 2.14 -3.26
CA GLY A 52 0.13 2.92 -4.41
C GLY A 52 0.35 2.20 -5.73
N ARG A 53 1.55 1.62 -5.93
CA ARG A 53 1.86 0.81 -7.12
C ARG A 53 1.05 -0.48 -7.21
N LEU A 54 0.83 -1.16 -6.10
CA LEU A 54 0.03 -2.41 -6.07
C LEU A 54 -1.44 -2.16 -6.42
N LEU A 55 -1.98 -1.05 -5.96
CA LEU A 55 -3.42 -0.76 -6.07
C LEU A 55 -3.75 0.22 -7.20
N VAL A 56 -2.77 0.68 -7.99
CA VAL A 56 -2.97 1.73 -9.01
C VAL A 56 -4.04 1.37 -10.04
N ALA A 57 -4.13 0.09 -10.41
CA ALA A 57 -5.10 -0.41 -11.37
C ALA A 57 -6.50 -0.63 -10.78
N ILE A 58 -6.66 -0.48 -9.46
CA ILE A 58 -7.92 -0.73 -8.74
C ILE A 58 -8.56 0.62 -8.38
N PRO A 59 -9.77 0.92 -8.89
CA PRO A 59 -10.54 2.10 -8.52
C PRO A 59 -10.81 2.17 -7.01
N THR A 60 -10.91 3.37 -6.44
CA THR A 60 -11.14 3.56 -5.00
C THR A 60 -12.44 2.89 -4.51
N LYS A 61 -13.50 2.87 -5.32
CA LYS A 61 -14.75 2.16 -4.99
C LYS A 61 -14.53 0.67 -4.77
N ASP A 62 -13.68 0.05 -5.59
CA ASP A 62 -13.38 -1.38 -5.51
C ASP A 62 -12.46 -1.71 -4.34
N LEU A 63 -11.70 -0.73 -3.83
CA LEU A 63 -10.91 -0.89 -2.60
C LEU A 63 -11.78 -1.13 -1.36
N TYR A 64 -12.99 -0.56 -1.31
CA TYR A 64 -13.96 -0.86 -0.25
C TYR A 64 -14.44 -2.31 -0.31
N TYR A 65 -14.73 -2.80 -1.51
CA TYR A 65 -15.11 -4.18 -1.72
C TYR A 65 -13.96 -5.12 -1.36
N LEU A 66 -12.74 -4.83 -1.83
CA LEU A 66 -11.52 -5.57 -1.50
C LEU A 66 -11.29 -5.64 0.02
N ARG A 67 -11.50 -4.52 0.73
CA ARG A 67 -11.43 -4.50 2.19
C ARG A 67 -12.46 -5.44 2.80
N SER A 68 -13.72 -5.36 2.39
CA SER A 68 -14.81 -6.19 2.93
C SER A 68 -14.54 -7.69 2.77
N ILE A 69 -14.08 -8.13 1.59
CA ILE A 69 -13.81 -9.55 1.34
C ILE A 69 -12.55 -10.04 2.07
N CYS A 70 -11.53 -9.19 2.24
CA CYS A 70 -10.34 -9.54 3.01
C CYS A 70 -10.63 -9.60 4.53
N ASP A 71 -11.48 -8.72 5.04
CA ASP A 71 -11.88 -8.69 6.45
C ASP A 71 -12.72 -9.90 6.84
N LYS A 72 -13.54 -10.41 5.92
CA LYS A 72 -14.34 -11.63 6.11
C LYS A 72 -13.53 -12.92 5.92
N ALA A 73 -12.34 -12.85 5.34
CA ALA A 73 -11.52 -14.02 5.08
C ALA A 73 -10.82 -14.52 6.35
N LYS A 74 -10.61 -15.84 6.44
CA LYS A 74 -9.83 -16.44 7.53
C LYS A 74 -8.38 -15.95 7.56
N ASP A 75 -7.81 -15.68 6.39
CA ASP A 75 -6.47 -15.10 6.23
C ASP A 75 -6.54 -13.88 5.33
N PHE A 76 -6.36 -12.71 5.94
CA PHE A 76 -6.41 -11.42 5.27
C PHE A 76 -5.35 -11.30 4.17
N SER A 77 -4.10 -11.64 4.49
CA SER A 77 -2.96 -11.44 3.59
C SER A 77 -3.09 -12.35 2.37
N LYS A 78 -3.40 -13.62 2.59
CA LYS A 78 -3.59 -14.59 1.52
C LYS A 78 -4.74 -14.19 0.59
N LYS A 79 -5.87 -13.73 1.15
CA LYS A 79 -7.01 -13.27 0.35
C LYS A 79 -6.65 -12.03 -0.47
N PHE A 80 -6.01 -11.03 0.14
CA PHE A 80 -5.57 -9.82 -0.54
C PHE A 80 -4.71 -10.13 -1.77
N TRP A 81 -3.65 -10.95 -1.61
CA TRP A 81 -2.75 -11.29 -2.73
C TRP A 81 -3.42 -12.11 -3.82
N TRP A 82 -4.48 -12.86 -3.49
CA TRP A 82 -5.26 -13.59 -4.48
C TRP A 82 -6.11 -12.64 -5.33
N GLU A 83 -6.83 -11.72 -4.70
CA GLU A 83 -7.76 -10.79 -5.36
C GLU A 83 -7.06 -9.77 -6.26
N ILE A 84 -5.88 -9.29 -5.86
CA ILE A 84 -5.15 -8.29 -6.67
C ILE A 84 -4.34 -8.92 -7.81
N ASN A 85 -4.35 -10.25 -7.95
CA ASN A 85 -3.59 -10.94 -8.98
C ASN A 85 -4.46 -11.19 -10.22
N PRO A 86 -4.27 -10.45 -11.33
CA PRO A 86 -5.13 -10.54 -12.51
C PRO A 86 -5.17 -11.95 -13.12
N LYS A 87 -4.06 -12.70 -13.03
CA LYS A 87 -3.96 -14.08 -13.55
C LYS A 87 -4.86 -15.08 -12.84
N LYS A 88 -5.42 -14.73 -11.66
CA LYS A 88 -6.36 -15.58 -10.92
C LYS A 88 -7.80 -15.44 -11.41
N HIS A 89 -8.06 -14.52 -12.34
CA HIS A 89 -9.39 -14.21 -12.86
C HIS A 89 -9.49 -14.36 -14.39
N GLU A 90 -8.42 -14.80 -15.05
CA GLU A 90 -8.44 -15.20 -16.46
C GLU A 90 -9.26 -16.50 -16.59
N LYS A 91 -10.33 -16.47 -17.39
CA LYS A 91 -11.12 -17.64 -17.81
C LYS A 91 -10.64 -18.14 -19.16
#